data_AF-A0AB32WUW1-F1
#
_entry.id   AF-A0AB32WUW1-F1
#
_cell.length_a   1.000
_cell.length_b   1.000
_cell.length_c   1.000
_cell.angle_alpha   90.00
_cell.angle_beta   90.00
_cell.angle_gamma   90.00
#
_symmetry.space_group_name_H-M   'P 1'
#
loop_
_entity.id
_entity.type
_entity.pdbx_description
1 polymer ?
#
loop_
_entity_poly.entity_id
_entity_poly.type
_entity_poly.pdbx_seq_one_letter_code
_entity_poly.pdbx_strand_id
1 'polypeptide(L)'
;MEQNSCFTLGQRVHSSTDPRRVGTVKYVGNVEGYSGTWVGVDWDNGGDGKHDGSINGVRYFQARSQKSGSFVRVQNLSPGISLLQALNLRYKSHSTKEDEGEMYVLSASNKRVSVQLLGKDKIEDKLSRFEELKSASISYLGVSSPGGPAEIHAAVPNLKELDLTGNLISDWKDVGTICEQLPHLVALNLSNNLMTQNITQLPLLKGIRVLVLNNTGINWSQVEILKHSLPVIEELHMMENNISTIKPTSSSVVQGFDSLRLLNLEDNCIAEWDDILKLSQLKSLEQLYLNKNKLTSIFYPANNKIQELLSNHESCEESYLPFQNLRCLLLGSNNISDLASIDSLNSFPKLIDIRLSDNPIADPGRGGLSRFVLIARLAKIEMLNGSEISGRERKESEIRYVRSVMSKLADSPEEIKRLHPLFVELKNFHGIEDERPSVGAAGPQKMASGLLSVTLKCVGPSIGEKLPLTKKLPATTTVGKLKVLCESFFKLKSLKLKLFLQEEGSPLPMLLDDEMASLMDIGVGTESTILVDEES
;
A
#
# COMPACT_ATOMS: atom_id res chain seq x y z
N MET A 1 18.29 -22.46 41.20
CA MET A 1 18.19 -23.67 40.35
C MET A 1 18.34 -23.19 38.93
N GLU A 2 19.51 -23.38 38.34
CA GLU A 2 19.76 -23.00 36.94
C GLU A 2 18.89 -23.88 36.05
N GLN A 3 17.85 -23.31 35.45
CA GLN A 3 17.20 -23.93 34.30
C GLN A 3 18.27 -24.02 33.20
N ASN A 4 18.84 -25.20 33.01
CA ASN A 4 19.58 -25.55 31.80
C ASN A 4 18.60 -25.42 30.63
N SER A 5 18.45 -24.22 30.08
CA SER A 5 17.66 -23.95 28.88
C SER A 5 18.39 -24.60 27.70
N CYS A 6 18.10 -25.87 27.47
CA CYS A 6 18.58 -26.59 26.31
C CYS A 6 17.81 -26.07 25.09
N PHE A 7 18.48 -25.28 24.24
CA PHE A 7 17.93 -24.83 22.97
C PHE A 7 17.74 -26.02 22.03
N THR A 8 16.66 -26.03 21.27
CA THR A 8 16.38 -27.07 20.27
C THR A 8 16.58 -26.54 18.85
N LEU A 9 16.96 -27.42 17.92
CA LEU A 9 17.08 -27.06 16.51
C LEU A 9 15.73 -26.62 15.95
N GLY A 10 15.72 -25.52 15.21
CA GLY A 10 14.50 -24.91 14.68
C GLY A 10 13.78 -23.96 15.64
N GLN A 11 14.20 -23.90 16.92
CA GLN A 11 13.61 -22.99 17.89
C GLN A 11 13.83 -21.53 17.51
N ARG A 12 12.78 -20.71 17.67
CA ARG A 12 12.81 -19.26 17.52
C ARG A 12 13.36 -18.62 18.79
N VAL A 13 14.33 -17.72 18.63
CA VAL A 13 15.03 -17.05 19.74
C VAL A 13 15.29 -15.60 19.39
N HIS A 14 15.47 -14.76 20.40
CA HIS A 14 15.95 -13.39 20.24
C HIS A 14 17.19 -13.11 21.08
N SER A 15 17.90 -12.03 20.75
CA SER A 15 19.01 -11.54 21.57
C SER A 15 18.51 -11.10 22.93
N SER A 16 19.17 -11.53 24.00
CA SER A 16 18.88 -11.07 25.37
C SER A 16 18.97 -9.54 25.54
N THR A 17 19.78 -8.88 24.71
CA THR A 17 20.00 -7.43 24.73
C THR A 17 19.04 -6.65 23.82
N ASP A 18 18.40 -7.33 22.87
CA ASP A 18 17.52 -6.71 21.88
C ASP A 18 16.47 -7.73 21.39
N PRO A 19 15.23 -7.62 21.90
CA PRO A 19 14.13 -8.49 21.49
C PRO A 19 13.77 -8.43 20.00
N ARG A 20 14.17 -7.36 19.30
CA ARG A 20 13.93 -7.22 17.85
C ARG A 20 14.91 -8.02 17.01
N ARG A 21 16.05 -8.39 17.59
CA ARG A 21 17.04 -9.25 16.93
C ARG A 21 16.64 -10.70 17.08
N VAL A 22 15.78 -11.16 16.18
CA VAL A 22 15.18 -12.50 16.18
C VAL A 22 15.87 -13.42 15.17
N GLY A 23 16.02 -14.69 15.51
CA GLY A 23 16.58 -15.71 14.63
C GLY A 23 16.13 -17.13 14.97
N THR A 24 16.66 -18.08 14.20
CA THR A 24 16.37 -19.51 14.36
C THR A 24 17.62 -20.27 14.80
N VAL A 25 17.49 -21.13 15.79
CA VAL A 25 18.56 -22.04 16.21
C VAL A 25 18.82 -23.07 15.11
N LYS A 26 20.05 -23.11 14.59
CA LYS A 26 20.52 -24.04 13.55
C LYS A 26 21.59 -25.02 14.04
N TYR A 27 22.22 -24.73 15.18
CA TYR A 27 23.24 -25.59 15.77
C TYR A 27 23.27 -25.43 17.29
N VAL A 28 23.48 -26.53 18.01
CA VAL A 28 23.75 -26.51 19.47
C VAL A 28 24.86 -27.51 19.74
N GLY A 29 26.00 -27.05 20.23
CA GLY A 29 27.14 -27.92 20.47
C GLY A 29 28.47 -27.19 20.64
N ASN A 30 29.57 -27.94 20.59
CA ASN A 30 30.92 -27.40 20.75
C ASN A 30 31.47 -26.90 19.40
N VAL A 31 32.19 -25.78 19.44
CA VAL A 31 32.85 -25.20 18.25
C VAL A 31 34.36 -25.37 18.40
N GLU A 32 35.04 -25.78 17.34
CA GLU A 32 36.47 -26.04 17.34
C GLU A 32 37.25 -24.77 17.68
N GLY A 33 38.16 -24.87 18.64
CA GLY A 33 38.90 -23.72 19.17
C GLY A 33 38.17 -22.90 20.23
N TYR A 34 36.93 -23.24 20.60
CA TYR A 34 36.17 -22.52 21.63
C TYR A 34 35.64 -23.46 22.72
N SER A 35 35.80 -23.09 23.98
CA SER A 35 35.32 -23.88 25.12
C SER A 35 33.81 -23.72 25.35
N GLY A 36 33.18 -24.78 25.88
CA GLY A 36 31.75 -24.79 26.26
C GLY A 36 30.79 -24.87 25.07
N THR A 37 29.49 -24.92 25.38
CA THR A 37 28.41 -25.03 24.38
C THR A 37 28.14 -23.68 23.73
N TRP A 38 27.90 -23.72 22.42
CA TRP A 38 27.52 -22.60 21.58
C TRP A 38 26.22 -22.90 20.86
N VAL A 39 25.45 -21.85 20.61
CA VAL A 39 24.23 -21.89 19.83
C VAL A 39 24.50 -21.16 18.52
N GLY A 40 24.44 -21.88 17.40
CA GLY A 40 24.44 -21.30 16.08
C GLY A 40 23.04 -20.80 15.75
N VAL A 41 22.89 -19.50 15.56
CA VAL A 41 21.63 -18.83 15.23
C VAL A 41 21.74 -18.26 13.81
N ASP A 42 20.71 -18.46 13.01
CA ASP A 42 20.53 -17.79 11.73
C ASP A 42 19.51 -16.66 11.91
N TRP A 43 19.97 -15.41 11.85
CA TRP A 43 19.14 -14.23 12.09
C TRP A 43 18.23 -13.94 10.91
N ASP A 44 17.02 -13.46 11.20
CA ASP A 44 16.01 -13.21 10.17
C ASP A 44 16.38 -12.02 9.29
N ASN A 45 16.86 -10.94 9.91
CA ASN A 45 17.28 -9.75 9.20
C ASN A 45 18.69 -9.95 8.63
N GLY A 46 18.85 -9.69 7.34
CA GLY A 46 20.14 -9.84 6.66
C GLY A 46 21.17 -8.87 7.22
N GLY A 47 22.39 -9.36 7.49
CA GLY A 47 23.50 -8.54 7.96
C GLY A 47 23.70 -8.51 9.48
N ASP A 48 22.74 -9.05 10.26
CA ASP A 48 22.88 -9.16 11.71
C ASP A 48 23.80 -10.31 12.15
N GLY A 49 24.26 -11.13 11.20
CA GLY A 49 25.18 -12.23 11.43
C GLY A 49 26.64 -11.89 11.11
N LYS A 50 27.53 -12.81 11.48
CA LYS A 50 28.97 -12.70 11.29
C LYS A 50 29.51 -13.64 10.20
N HIS A 51 28.81 -14.76 9.95
CA HIS A 51 29.30 -15.82 9.07
C HIS A 51 28.13 -16.58 8.41
N ASP A 52 28.47 -17.52 7.53
CA ASP A 52 27.55 -18.38 6.78
C ASP A 52 27.20 -19.71 7.52
N GLY A 53 27.71 -19.85 8.75
CA GLY A 53 27.57 -21.06 9.57
C GLY A 53 28.84 -21.91 9.64
N SER A 54 29.94 -21.42 9.04
CA SER A 54 31.28 -21.97 9.20
C SER A 54 32.21 -21.09 10.04
N ILE A 55 33.17 -21.71 10.73
CA ILE A 55 34.29 -21.06 11.44
C ILE A 55 35.57 -21.81 11.08
N ASN A 56 36.62 -21.08 10.72
CA ASN A 56 37.96 -21.63 10.42
C ASN A 56 37.96 -22.82 9.43
N GLY A 57 37.08 -22.79 8.43
CA GLY A 57 36.95 -23.85 7.42
C GLY A 57 36.07 -25.03 7.82
N VAL A 58 35.58 -25.09 9.07
CA VAL A 58 34.63 -26.11 9.54
C VAL A 58 33.21 -25.58 9.47
N ARG A 59 32.32 -26.33 8.80
CA ARG A 59 30.89 -25.98 8.68
C ARG A 59 30.07 -26.70 9.75
N TYR A 60 29.35 -25.94 10.57
CA TYR A 60 28.46 -26.48 11.60
C TYR A 60 26.99 -26.42 11.19
N PHE A 61 26.62 -25.37 10.45
CA PHE A 61 25.29 -25.23 9.84
C PHE A 61 25.38 -24.42 8.55
N GLN A 62 24.28 -24.39 7.81
CA GLN A 62 24.11 -23.52 6.64
C GLN A 62 23.17 -22.38 7.00
N ALA A 63 23.69 -21.15 7.02
CA ALA A 63 22.90 -19.94 7.19
C ALA A 63 22.28 -19.49 5.86
N ARG A 64 21.20 -18.69 5.92
CA ARG A 64 20.51 -18.14 4.73
C ARG A 64 21.35 -17.18 3.90
N SER A 65 22.37 -16.54 4.49
CA SER A 65 23.28 -15.63 3.79
C SER A 65 24.70 -15.73 4.35
N GLN A 66 25.67 -15.11 3.65
CA GLN A 66 27.07 -15.08 4.11
C GLN A 66 27.27 -14.38 5.46
N LYS A 67 26.31 -13.56 5.90
CA LYS A 67 26.37 -12.75 7.14
C LYS A 67 25.05 -12.77 7.91
N SER A 68 24.38 -13.91 7.97
CA SER A 68 23.18 -14.08 8.83
C SER A 68 23.42 -15.04 9.99
N GLY A 69 24.41 -15.93 9.90
CA GLY A 69 24.77 -16.84 10.98
C GLY A 69 25.59 -16.17 12.09
N SER A 70 25.35 -16.55 13.34
CA SER A 70 26.21 -16.22 14.49
C SER A 70 26.30 -17.39 15.45
N PHE A 71 27.48 -17.64 16.05
CA PHE A 71 27.57 -18.44 17.27
C PHE A 71 27.44 -17.53 18.49
N VAL A 72 26.49 -17.87 19.36
CA VAL A 72 26.11 -17.08 20.54
C VAL A 72 26.15 -17.97 21.78
N ARG A 73 26.49 -17.37 22.92
CA ARG A 73 26.42 -18.05 24.23
C ARG A 73 24.98 -18.16 24.68
N VAL A 74 24.64 -19.26 25.36
CA VAL A 74 23.30 -19.56 25.88
C VAL A 74 22.71 -18.38 26.66
N GLN A 75 23.50 -17.77 27.55
CA GLN A 75 23.08 -16.61 28.37
C GLN A 75 22.74 -15.34 27.58
N ASN A 76 23.21 -15.23 26.33
CA ASN A 76 22.98 -14.07 25.49
C ASN A 76 21.75 -14.24 24.59
N LEU A 77 21.07 -15.39 24.66
CA LEU A 77 19.85 -15.69 23.94
C LEU A 77 18.70 -15.88 24.92
N SER A 78 17.51 -15.47 24.51
CA SER A 78 16.29 -15.80 25.24
C SER A 78 15.40 -16.72 24.41
N PRO A 79 14.88 -17.82 25.01
CA PRO A 79 13.96 -18.76 24.35
C PRO A 79 12.53 -18.20 24.24
N GLY A 80 12.31 -16.98 24.71
CA GLY A 80 11.01 -16.35 24.81
C GLY A 80 10.27 -16.67 26.11
N ILE A 81 9.06 -16.12 26.20
CA ILE A 81 8.16 -16.19 27.35
C ILE A 81 6.76 -16.60 26.91
N SER A 82 5.91 -16.98 27.85
CA SER A 82 4.50 -17.25 27.56
C SER A 82 3.72 -15.96 27.30
N LEU A 83 2.59 -16.08 26.60
CA LEU A 83 1.68 -14.96 26.35
C LEU A 83 1.24 -14.28 27.66
N LEU A 84 0.89 -15.05 28.69
CA LEU A 84 0.49 -14.49 29.98
C LEU A 84 1.65 -13.77 30.69
N GLN A 85 2.88 -14.29 30.59
CA GLN A 85 4.06 -13.59 31.11
C GLN A 85 4.25 -12.25 30.39
N ALA A 86 4.12 -12.21 29.07
CA ALA A 86 4.22 -10.97 28.30
C ALA A 86 3.12 -9.96 28.67
N LEU A 87 1.88 -10.41 28.86
CA LEU A 87 0.78 -9.55 29.36
C LEU A 87 1.11 -8.97 30.73
N ASN A 88 1.59 -9.78 31.67
CA ASN A 88 1.98 -9.29 33.00
C ASN A 88 3.14 -8.31 32.92
N LEU A 89 4.17 -8.59 32.10
CA LEU A 89 5.29 -7.69 31.90
C LEU A 89 4.85 -6.34 31.31
N ARG A 90 3.89 -6.35 30.39
CA ARG A 90 3.43 -5.13 29.71
C ARG A 90 2.47 -4.29 30.53
N TYR A 91 1.56 -4.92 31.26
CA TYR A 91 0.39 -4.26 31.85
C TYR A 91 0.36 -4.30 33.39
N LYS A 92 1.23 -5.08 34.05
CA LYS A 92 1.36 -5.09 35.52
C LYS A 92 2.71 -4.60 36.03
N SER A 93 3.72 -4.45 35.16
CA SER A 93 4.96 -3.80 35.56
C SER A 93 4.70 -2.31 35.74
N HIS A 94 4.83 -1.81 36.96
CA HIS A 94 4.83 -0.37 37.23
C HIS A 94 6.10 0.22 36.62
N SER A 95 6.00 1.37 35.95
CA SER A 95 7.18 2.13 35.52
C SER A 95 8.09 2.37 36.73
N THR A 96 9.36 2.03 36.61
CA THR A 96 10.32 2.29 37.68
C THR A 96 10.57 3.80 37.77
N LYS A 97 11.01 4.28 38.94
CA LYS A 97 11.40 5.69 39.10
C LYS A 97 12.54 6.11 38.15
N GLU A 98 13.26 5.15 37.58
CA GLU A 98 14.30 5.38 36.57
C GLU A 98 13.68 5.71 35.20
N ASP A 99 12.62 5.01 34.79
CA ASP A 99 11.89 5.26 33.53
C ASP A 99 11.23 6.66 33.48
N GLU A 100 10.79 7.17 34.63
CA GLU A 100 10.23 8.53 34.74
C GLU A 100 11.31 9.63 34.68
N GLY A 101 12.55 9.29 35.00
CA GLY A 101 13.71 10.19 34.91
C GLY A 101 14.21 10.41 33.48
N GLU A 102 13.88 9.50 32.55
CA GLU A 102 14.33 9.54 31.16
C GLU A 102 13.43 10.39 30.24
N MET A 103 12.14 10.54 30.57
CA MET A 103 11.21 11.38 29.81
C MET A 103 11.26 12.84 30.27
N TYR A 104 12.21 13.59 29.70
CA TYR A 104 12.29 15.05 29.88
C TYR A 104 12.36 15.77 28.54
N VAL A 105 11.84 16.98 28.51
CA VAL A 105 12.06 17.94 27.42
C VAL A 105 12.97 19.05 27.91
N LEU A 106 13.83 19.56 27.03
CA LEU A 106 14.64 20.74 27.33
C LEU A 106 13.79 21.98 27.09
N SER A 107 13.65 22.82 28.12
CA SER A 107 13.04 24.15 27.99
C SER A 107 13.88 25.06 27.10
N ALA A 108 13.32 26.19 26.66
CA ALA A 108 14.04 27.22 25.90
C ALA A 108 15.30 27.76 26.60
N SER A 109 15.42 27.58 27.92
CA SER A 109 16.61 27.92 28.71
C SER A 109 17.52 26.70 29.01
N ASN A 110 17.38 25.62 28.24
CA ASN A 110 18.15 24.38 28.37
C ASN A 110 18.02 23.65 29.73
N LYS A 111 16.93 23.90 30.47
CA LYS A 111 16.60 23.19 31.71
C LYS A 111 15.76 21.96 31.42
N ARG A 112 16.08 20.81 32.01
CA ARG A 112 15.27 19.59 31.93
C ARG A 112 13.91 19.81 32.61
N VAL A 113 12.84 19.54 31.88
CA VAL A 113 11.45 19.55 32.36
C VAL A 113 10.91 18.12 32.21
N SER A 114 10.60 17.47 33.32
CA SER A 114 10.02 16.13 33.31
C SER A 114 8.64 16.16 32.65
N VAL A 115 8.40 15.25 31.70
CA VAL A 115 7.10 15.11 31.05
C VAL A 115 6.21 14.25 31.94
N GLN A 116 5.18 14.85 32.52
CA GLN A 116 4.18 14.11 33.29
C GLN A 116 2.96 13.84 32.39
N LEU A 117 2.66 12.57 32.15
CA LEU A 117 1.48 12.15 31.41
C LEU A 117 0.25 12.20 32.33
N LEU A 118 -0.58 13.23 32.16
CA LEU A 118 -1.82 13.37 32.92
C LEU A 118 -2.75 12.19 32.64
N GLY A 119 -3.11 11.46 33.69
CA GLY A 119 -3.98 10.28 33.60
C GLY A 119 -3.26 8.96 33.32
N LYS A 120 -1.93 8.94 33.24
CA LYS A 120 -1.11 7.71 33.14
C LYS A 120 -1.49 6.69 34.21
N ASP A 121 -1.53 7.11 35.47
CA ASP A 121 -1.86 6.22 36.59
C ASP A 121 -3.26 5.61 36.46
N LYS A 122 -4.25 6.41 36.03
CA LYS A 122 -5.62 5.91 35.78
C LYS A 122 -5.68 4.92 34.61
N ILE A 123 -4.84 5.11 33.60
CA ILE A 123 -4.73 4.22 32.44
C ILE A 123 -4.01 2.93 32.85
N GLU A 124 -2.90 3.01 33.60
CA GLU A 124 -2.18 1.85 34.14
C GLU A 124 -3.06 1.03 35.09
N ASP A 125 -3.81 1.69 35.98
CA ASP A 125 -4.79 1.05 36.86
C ASP A 125 -5.91 0.36 36.07
N LYS A 126 -6.33 0.92 34.93
CA LYS A 126 -7.34 0.31 34.08
C LYS A 126 -6.79 -0.86 33.26
N LEU A 127 -5.57 -0.73 32.74
CA LEU A 127 -4.92 -1.75 31.92
C LEU A 127 -4.43 -2.95 32.76
N SER A 128 -4.12 -2.74 34.04
CA SER A 128 -3.78 -3.82 34.97
C SER A 128 -4.98 -4.70 35.33
N ARG A 129 -6.21 -4.21 35.12
CA ARG A 129 -7.47 -4.99 35.24
C ARG A 129 -7.71 -5.80 33.98
N PHE A 130 -7.06 -6.95 33.92
CA PHE A 130 -7.09 -7.81 32.74
C PHE A 130 -8.50 -8.26 32.32
N GLU A 131 -9.43 -8.39 33.27
CA GLU A 131 -10.84 -8.72 32.99
C GLU A 131 -11.57 -7.66 32.15
N GLU A 132 -11.16 -6.40 32.22
CA GLU A 132 -11.75 -5.29 31.45
C GLU A 132 -11.07 -5.12 30.08
N LEU A 133 -9.97 -5.83 29.81
CA LEU A 133 -9.13 -5.61 28.64
C LEU A 133 -9.77 -6.19 27.37
N LYS A 134 -10.05 -5.30 26.40
CA LYS A 134 -10.63 -5.68 25.09
C LYS A 134 -9.61 -5.74 23.97
N SER A 135 -8.50 -5.02 24.08
CA SER A 135 -7.44 -4.96 23.08
C SER A 135 -6.10 -4.97 23.80
N ALA A 136 -5.16 -5.78 23.31
CA ALA A 136 -3.83 -5.90 23.90
C ALA A 136 -2.78 -5.97 22.80
N SER A 137 -1.76 -5.12 22.89
CA SER A 137 -0.52 -5.27 22.12
C SER A 137 0.62 -5.68 23.04
N ILE A 138 1.27 -6.78 22.69
CA ILE A 138 2.47 -7.34 23.35
C ILE A 138 3.55 -7.61 22.30
N SER A 139 3.70 -6.65 21.38
CA SER A 139 4.67 -6.70 20.30
C SER A 139 6.11 -6.71 20.83
N TYR A 140 6.99 -7.50 20.21
CA TYR A 140 8.43 -7.56 20.52
C TYR A 140 8.76 -7.86 22.00
N LEU A 141 7.93 -8.68 22.67
CA LEU A 141 8.18 -9.16 24.04
C LEU A 141 8.75 -10.58 24.09
N GLY A 142 8.99 -11.19 22.92
CA GLY A 142 9.52 -12.54 22.81
C GLY A 142 8.50 -13.62 23.16
N VAL A 143 7.22 -13.41 22.87
CA VAL A 143 6.18 -14.45 23.09
C VAL A 143 6.50 -15.66 22.22
N SER A 144 6.82 -16.80 22.83
CA SER A 144 7.15 -18.04 22.12
C SER A 144 6.14 -19.17 22.34
N SER A 145 5.21 -19.02 23.30
CA SER A 145 4.22 -20.04 23.62
C SER A 145 2.93 -19.45 24.18
N PRO A 146 1.79 -20.16 24.08
CA PRO A 146 0.54 -19.76 24.71
C PRO A 146 0.62 -19.74 26.24
N GLY A 147 1.47 -20.59 26.84
CA GLY A 147 1.48 -20.85 28.29
C GLY A 147 0.63 -22.07 28.66
N GLY A 148 0.22 -22.16 29.93
CA GLY A 148 -0.58 -23.29 30.42
C GLY A 148 -2.02 -23.27 29.89
N PRO A 149 -2.72 -24.42 29.93
CA PRO A 149 -4.11 -24.51 29.52
C PRO A 149 -5.00 -23.62 30.41
N ALA A 150 -5.92 -22.90 29.79
CA ALA A 150 -6.89 -21.99 30.42
C ALA A 150 -6.31 -20.79 31.21
N GLU A 151 -4.99 -20.62 31.27
CA GLU A 151 -4.35 -19.50 31.96
C GLU A 151 -4.70 -18.15 31.30
N ILE A 152 -4.72 -18.09 29.97
CA ILE A 152 -5.05 -16.87 29.23
C ILE A 152 -6.52 -16.52 29.45
N HIS A 153 -7.41 -17.52 29.34
CA HIS A 153 -8.85 -17.33 29.53
C HIS A 153 -9.18 -16.78 30.92
N ALA A 154 -8.56 -17.34 31.97
CA ALA A 154 -8.76 -16.90 33.34
C ALA A 154 -8.26 -15.46 33.58
N ALA A 155 -7.22 -15.05 32.86
CA ALA A 155 -6.61 -13.74 33.02
C ALA A 155 -7.34 -12.65 32.20
N VAL A 156 -7.57 -12.88 30.90
CA VAL A 156 -8.09 -11.90 29.93
C VAL A 156 -9.29 -12.46 29.14
N PRO A 157 -10.42 -12.78 29.79
CA PRO A 157 -11.55 -13.47 29.14
C PRO A 157 -12.26 -12.66 28.04
N ASN A 158 -12.18 -11.33 28.11
CA ASN A 158 -12.93 -10.41 27.25
C ASN A 158 -12.12 -9.82 26.08
N LEU A 159 -10.93 -10.37 25.81
CA LEU A 159 -10.04 -9.87 24.78
C LEU A 159 -10.63 -10.10 23.37
N LYS A 160 -10.70 -9.04 22.58
CA LYS A 160 -11.22 -9.01 21.21
C LYS A 160 -10.15 -8.77 20.15
N GLU A 161 -9.08 -8.08 20.52
CA GLU A 161 -7.98 -7.74 19.62
C GLU A 161 -6.66 -8.09 20.30
N LEU A 162 -5.80 -8.81 19.59
CA LEU A 162 -4.50 -9.21 20.09
C LEU A 162 -3.43 -8.94 19.03
N ASP A 163 -2.44 -8.16 19.41
CA ASP A 163 -1.27 -7.87 18.60
C ASP A 163 -0.02 -8.56 19.17
N LEU A 164 0.45 -9.55 18.41
CA LEU A 164 1.65 -10.35 18.67
C LEU A 164 2.79 -9.98 17.71
N THR A 165 2.80 -8.79 17.13
CA THR A 165 3.82 -8.39 16.14
C THR A 165 5.24 -8.60 16.65
N GLY A 166 6.10 -9.23 15.85
CA GLY A 166 7.53 -9.32 16.11
C GLY A 166 7.90 -10.18 17.33
N ASN A 167 7.18 -11.26 17.56
CA ASN A 167 7.44 -12.21 18.63
C ASN A 167 8.15 -13.48 18.09
N LEU A 168 8.14 -14.55 18.88
CA LEU A 168 8.82 -15.81 18.58
C LEU A 168 7.84 -16.95 18.26
N ILE A 169 6.54 -16.66 18.21
CA ILE A 169 5.52 -17.66 17.86
C ILE A 169 5.68 -18.04 16.39
N SER A 170 5.72 -19.33 16.10
CA SER A 170 5.90 -19.81 14.72
C SER A 170 4.97 -20.96 14.34
N ASP A 171 4.41 -21.69 15.31
CA ASP A 171 3.56 -22.83 15.06
C ASP A 171 2.07 -22.42 15.05
N TRP A 172 1.33 -22.85 14.04
CA TRP A 172 -0.11 -22.63 13.92
C TRP A 172 -0.90 -23.32 15.03
N LYS A 173 -0.39 -24.43 15.59
CA LYS A 173 -1.00 -25.10 16.74
C LYS A 173 -1.05 -24.19 17.97
N ASP A 174 0.02 -23.44 18.22
CA ASP A 174 0.08 -22.48 19.33
C ASP A 174 -0.90 -21.33 19.09
N VAL A 175 -0.99 -20.83 17.85
CA VAL A 175 -1.98 -19.82 17.47
C VAL A 175 -3.41 -20.33 17.71
N GLY A 176 -3.71 -21.56 17.29
CA GLY A 176 -5.00 -22.20 17.56
C GLY A 176 -5.31 -22.30 19.05
N THR A 177 -4.32 -22.70 19.86
CA THR A 177 -4.45 -22.79 21.33
C THR A 177 -4.76 -21.43 21.96
N ILE A 178 -4.16 -20.34 21.46
CA ILE A 178 -4.48 -18.98 21.92
C ILE A 178 -5.93 -18.62 21.59
N CYS A 179 -6.37 -18.89 20.36
CA CYS A 179 -7.73 -18.57 19.93
C CYS A 179 -8.80 -19.41 20.64
N GLU A 180 -8.50 -20.67 20.99
CA GLU A 180 -9.40 -21.51 21.80
C GLU A 180 -9.61 -20.96 23.22
N GLN A 181 -8.56 -20.40 23.82
CA GLN A 181 -8.65 -19.75 25.15
C GLN A 181 -9.32 -18.37 25.10
N LEU A 182 -9.39 -17.75 23.92
CA LEU A 182 -9.94 -16.41 23.70
C LEU A 182 -11.15 -16.45 22.76
N PRO A 183 -12.32 -16.91 23.23
CA PRO A 183 -13.50 -17.14 22.38
C PRO A 183 -14.10 -15.86 21.78
N HIS A 184 -13.74 -14.69 22.31
CA HIS A 184 -14.19 -13.37 21.83
C HIS A 184 -13.18 -12.68 20.92
N LEU A 185 -12.06 -13.32 20.60
CA LEU A 185 -11.03 -12.74 19.74
C LEU A 185 -11.54 -12.63 18.30
N VAL A 186 -11.46 -11.41 17.76
CA VAL A 186 -11.95 -11.03 16.43
C VAL A 186 -10.79 -10.57 15.53
N ALA A 187 -9.82 -9.85 16.09
CA ALA A 187 -8.65 -9.38 15.35
C ALA A 187 -7.36 -9.96 15.94
N LEU A 188 -6.53 -10.54 15.07
CA LEU A 188 -5.23 -11.10 15.44
C LEU A 188 -4.15 -10.58 14.50
N ASN A 189 -3.12 -9.97 15.07
CA ASN A 189 -1.94 -9.54 14.33
C ASN A 189 -0.74 -10.40 14.69
N LEU A 190 -0.20 -11.11 13.69
CA LEU A 190 0.98 -11.97 13.77
C LEU A 190 2.14 -11.40 12.94
N SER A 191 2.10 -10.13 12.55
CA SER A 191 3.13 -9.54 11.68
C SER A 191 4.54 -9.76 12.21
N ASN A 192 5.53 -9.92 11.34
CA ASN A 192 6.93 -10.11 11.72
C ASN A 192 7.20 -11.34 12.61
N ASN A 193 6.35 -12.38 12.53
CA ASN A 193 6.64 -13.69 13.11
C ASN A 193 6.91 -14.68 11.97
N LEU A 194 8.09 -15.31 11.95
CA LEU A 194 8.41 -16.31 10.93
C LEU A 194 7.62 -17.60 11.18
N MET A 195 6.48 -17.73 10.50
CA MET A 195 5.55 -18.83 10.67
C MET A 195 6.00 -20.08 9.93
N THR A 196 5.69 -21.25 10.49
CA THR A 196 5.95 -22.53 9.83
C THR A 196 5.10 -22.69 8.57
N GLN A 197 5.73 -23.14 7.48
CA GLN A 197 5.03 -23.43 6.23
C GLN A 197 4.33 -24.80 6.25
N ASN A 198 4.76 -25.71 7.13
CA ASN A 198 4.19 -27.04 7.29
C ASN A 198 3.06 -26.99 8.31
N ILE A 199 1.83 -26.80 7.84
CA ILE A 199 0.64 -26.83 8.67
C ILE A 199 0.25 -28.29 8.90
N THR A 200 0.67 -28.87 10.02
CA THR A 200 0.40 -30.28 10.37
C THR A 200 -0.97 -30.49 11.02
N GLN A 201 -1.48 -29.48 11.73
CA GLN A 201 -2.78 -29.47 12.38
C GLN A 201 -3.46 -28.13 12.07
N LEU A 202 -4.71 -28.19 11.61
CA LEU A 202 -5.48 -27.00 11.28
C LEU A 202 -5.91 -26.29 12.58
N PRO A 203 -5.50 -25.03 12.81
CA PRO A 203 -5.94 -24.28 13.98
C PRO A 203 -7.43 -23.96 13.90
N LEU A 204 -8.14 -23.90 15.03
CA LEU A 204 -9.56 -23.51 15.04
C LEU A 204 -9.68 -22.00 15.24
N LEU A 205 -9.65 -21.23 14.15
CA LEU A 205 -9.70 -19.75 14.15
C LEU A 205 -11.12 -19.21 13.90
N LYS A 206 -12.13 -19.87 14.49
CA LYS A 206 -13.55 -19.71 14.13
C LYS A 206 -14.12 -18.29 14.30
N GLY A 207 -13.55 -17.49 15.21
CA GLY A 207 -14.02 -16.13 15.51
C GLY A 207 -13.27 -15.00 14.81
N ILE A 208 -12.17 -15.30 14.11
CA ILE A 208 -11.27 -14.29 13.55
C ILE A 208 -11.87 -13.68 12.29
N ARG A 209 -12.09 -12.36 12.32
CA ARG A 209 -12.53 -11.53 11.19
C ARG A 209 -11.39 -10.74 10.56
N VAL A 210 -10.40 -10.34 11.35
CA VAL A 210 -9.22 -9.61 10.86
C VAL A 210 -7.97 -10.40 11.20
N LEU A 211 -7.23 -10.82 10.18
CA LEU A 211 -5.97 -11.56 10.33
C LEU A 211 -4.84 -10.83 9.61
N VAL A 212 -3.82 -10.45 10.36
CA VAL A 212 -2.67 -9.73 9.82
C VAL A 212 -1.43 -10.63 9.86
N LEU A 213 -0.94 -11.01 8.68
CA LEU A 213 0.18 -11.94 8.45
C LEU A 213 1.33 -11.26 7.69
N ASN A 214 1.58 -9.97 7.93
CA ASN A 214 2.61 -9.25 7.19
C ASN A 214 4.02 -9.74 7.57
N ASN A 215 4.89 -9.92 6.58
CA ASN A 215 6.27 -10.39 6.77
C ASN A 215 6.35 -11.63 7.68
N THR A 216 5.54 -12.65 7.39
CA THR A 216 5.49 -13.92 8.14
C THR A 216 6.13 -15.09 7.39
N GLY A 217 6.47 -14.90 6.11
CA GLY A 217 7.03 -15.94 5.25
C GLY A 217 5.99 -16.95 4.71
N ILE A 218 4.70 -16.66 4.94
CA ILE A 218 3.57 -17.46 4.48
C ILE A 218 3.21 -17.07 3.05
N ASN A 219 3.06 -18.07 2.18
CA ASN A 219 2.57 -17.87 0.82
C ASN A 219 1.09 -18.25 0.69
N TRP A 220 0.53 -18.02 -0.51
CA TRP A 220 -0.89 -18.25 -0.76
C TRP A 220 -1.33 -19.70 -0.56
N SER A 221 -0.48 -20.68 -0.89
CA SER A 221 -0.82 -22.09 -0.73
C SER A 221 -1.01 -22.46 0.75
N GLN A 222 -0.26 -21.85 1.67
CA GLN A 222 -0.51 -22.03 3.11
C GLN A 222 -1.81 -21.38 3.56
N VAL A 223 -2.14 -20.19 3.04
CA VAL A 223 -3.42 -19.53 3.37
C VAL A 223 -4.61 -20.38 2.95
N GLU A 224 -4.52 -21.03 1.80
CA GLU A 224 -5.58 -21.91 1.33
C GLU A 224 -5.73 -23.17 2.19
N ILE A 225 -4.65 -23.69 2.78
CA ILE A 225 -4.73 -24.75 3.79
C ILE A 225 -5.51 -24.24 5.02
N LEU A 226 -5.29 -22.98 5.44
CA LEU A 226 -5.99 -22.34 6.56
C LEU A 226 -7.44 -21.92 6.24
N LYS A 227 -7.88 -22.02 4.98
CA LYS A 227 -9.22 -21.63 4.53
C LYS A 227 -10.33 -22.22 5.41
N HIS A 228 -10.24 -23.51 5.75
CA HIS A 228 -11.25 -24.19 6.58
C HIS A 228 -11.24 -23.75 8.04
N SER A 229 -10.14 -23.15 8.49
CA SER A 229 -9.97 -22.60 9.84
C SER A 229 -10.58 -21.21 9.99
N LEU A 230 -10.81 -20.49 8.88
CA LEU A 230 -11.18 -19.08 8.82
C LEU A 230 -12.54 -18.86 8.15
N PRO A 231 -13.65 -19.38 8.72
CA PRO A 231 -14.97 -19.34 8.07
C PRO A 231 -15.59 -17.94 7.97
N VAL A 232 -15.20 -17.00 8.84
CA VAL A 232 -15.79 -15.66 8.97
C VAL A 232 -14.80 -14.53 8.72
N ILE A 233 -13.66 -14.82 8.08
CA ILE A 233 -12.63 -13.83 7.80
C ILE A 233 -13.16 -12.75 6.85
N GLU A 234 -12.97 -11.49 7.23
CA GLU A 234 -13.39 -10.30 6.49
C GLU A 234 -12.18 -9.54 5.93
N GLU A 235 -11.06 -9.51 6.66
CA GLU A 235 -9.86 -8.78 6.27
C GLU A 235 -8.62 -9.66 6.44
N LEU A 236 -7.88 -9.83 5.35
CA LEU A 236 -6.63 -10.58 5.34
C LEU A 236 -5.50 -9.69 4.81
N HIS A 237 -4.47 -9.53 5.63
CA HIS A 237 -3.27 -8.74 5.29
C HIS A 237 -2.06 -9.64 5.18
N MET A 238 -1.36 -9.55 4.05
CA MET A 238 -0.21 -10.38 3.71
C MET A 238 0.92 -9.56 3.09
N MET A 239 1.17 -8.37 3.63
CA MET A 239 2.20 -7.48 3.11
C MET A 239 3.61 -8.06 3.30
N GLU A 240 4.56 -7.75 2.41
CA GLU A 240 5.98 -8.12 2.57
C GLU A 240 6.25 -9.63 2.73
N ASN A 241 5.42 -10.50 2.15
CA ASN A 241 5.59 -11.96 2.22
C ASN A 241 6.36 -12.56 1.03
N ASN A 242 6.86 -11.71 0.12
CA ASN A 242 7.54 -12.13 -1.11
C ASN A 242 6.69 -13.05 -2.00
N ILE A 243 5.36 -12.88 -1.98
CA ILE A 243 4.43 -13.68 -2.79
C ILE A 243 4.61 -13.29 -4.26
N SER A 244 4.98 -14.25 -5.10
CA SER A 244 5.12 -14.03 -6.54
C SER A 244 3.96 -14.59 -7.36
N THR A 245 3.26 -15.60 -6.83
CA THR A 245 2.17 -16.29 -7.52
C THR A 245 1.03 -16.60 -6.56
N ILE A 246 -0.19 -16.58 -7.08
CA ILE A 246 -1.38 -17.04 -6.37
C ILE A 246 -1.62 -18.47 -6.85
N LYS A 247 -1.39 -19.46 -5.97
CA LYS A 247 -1.50 -20.87 -6.33
C LYS A 247 -2.60 -21.54 -5.53
N PRO A 248 -3.80 -21.69 -6.11
CA PRO A 248 -4.83 -22.52 -5.54
C PRO A 248 -4.41 -24.00 -5.56
N THR A 249 -4.92 -24.78 -4.62
CA THR A 249 -4.48 -26.14 -4.28
C THR A 249 -5.41 -27.16 -4.92
N SER A 250 -6.68 -26.80 -5.09
CA SER A 250 -7.72 -27.72 -5.56
C SER A 250 -8.40 -27.29 -6.86
N SER A 251 -8.15 -26.09 -7.38
CA SER A 251 -8.77 -25.63 -8.63
C SER A 251 -7.91 -24.60 -9.38
N SER A 252 -8.41 -24.10 -10.52
CA SER A 252 -7.81 -22.99 -11.28
C SER A 252 -7.97 -21.62 -10.60
N VAL A 253 -8.96 -21.49 -9.71
CA VAL A 253 -9.34 -20.24 -9.04
C VAL A 253 -9.38 -20.41 -7.52
N VAL A 254 -9.29 -19.30 -6.78
CA VAL A 254 -9.48 -19.32 -5.33
C VAL A 254 -10.96 -19.47 -5.04
N GLN A 255 -11.30 -20.45 -4.21
CA GLN A 255 -12.67 -20.72 -3.76
C GLN A 255 -12.79 -20.55 -2.24
N GLY A 256 -14.02 -20.29 -1.78
CA GLY A 256 -14.38 -19.96 -0.41
C GLY A 256 -13.88 -18.58 0.01
N PHE A 257 -13.57 -18.39 1.29
CA PHE A 257 -13.40 -17.05 1.86
C PHE A 257 -14.64 -16.17 1.61
N ASP A 258 -15.83 -16.75 1.81
CA ASP A 258 -17.10 -16.15 1.39
C ASP A 258 -17.45 -14.84 2.12
N SER A 259 -16.75 -14.53 3.22
CA SER A 259 -16.90 -13.27 3.96
C SER A 259 -15.77 -12.27 3.72
N LEU A 260 -14.74 -12.61 2.91
CA LEU A 260 -13.55 -11.77 2.74
C LEU A 260 -13.87 -10.53 1.91
N ARG A 261 -13.76 -9.37 2.53
CA ARG A 261 -14.07 -8.04 1.98
C ARG A 261 -12.83 -7.26 1.60
N LEU A 262 -11.74 -7.44 2.35
CA LEU A 262 -10.46 -6.78 2.09
C LEU A 262 -9.34 -7.82 2.00
N LEU A 263 -8.62 -7.79 0.89
CA LEU A 263 -7.39 -8.53 0.72
C LEU A 263 -6.23 -7.57 0.44
N ASN A 264 -5.24 -7.57 1.33
CA ASN A 264 -4.06 -6.75 1.19
C ASN A 264 -2.84 -7.61 0.86
N LEU A 265 -2.34 -7.44 -0.37
CA LEU A 265 -1.16 -8.07 -0.95
C LEU A 265 -0.09 -7.03 -1.31
N GLU A 266 -0.09 -5.87 -0.66
CA GLU A 266 0.90 -4.81 -0.86
C GLU A 266 2.33 -5.30 -0.58
N ASP A 267 3.31 -4.73 -1.29
CA ASP A 267 4.74 -5.00 -1.10
C ASP A 267 5.08 -6.50 -1.26
N ASN A 268 4.65 -7.06 -2.39
CA ASN A 268 4.94 -8.45 -2.77
C ASN A 268 5.60 -8.47 -4.15
N CYS A 269 5.74 -9.65 -4.74
CA CYS A 269 6.46 -9.88 -5.99
C CYS A 269 5.55 -10.32 -7.15
N ILE A 270 4.26 -10.03 -7.11
CA ILE A 270 3.31 -10.46 -8.14
C ILE A 270 3.56 -9.64 -9.42
N ALA A 271 3.86 -10.32 -10.52
CA ALA A 271 4.19 -9.69 -11.80
C ALA A 271 3.10 -9.84 -12.87
N GLU A 272 2.33 -10.94 -12.81
CA GLU A 272 1.34 -11.29 -13.83
C GLU A 272 -0.08 -11.06 -13.33
N TRP A 273 -0.91 -10.42 -14.17
CA TRP A 273 -2.32 -10.20 -13.83
C TRP A 273 -3.13 -11.50 -13.80
N ASP A 274 -2.69 -12.54 -14.51
CA ASP A 274 -3.32 -13.87 -14.46
C ASP A 274 -3.30 -14.47 -13.03
N ASP A 275 -2.32 -14.14 -12.19
CA ASP A 275 -2.33 -14.53 -10.78
C ASP A 275 -3.46 -13.84 -10.00
N ILE A 276 -3.69 -12.55 -10.29
CA ILE A 276 -4.77 -11.79 -9.67
C ILE A 276 -6.13 -12.30 -10.12
N LEU A 277 -6.29 -12.69 -11.39
CA LEU A 277 -7.54 -13.25 -11.91
C LEU A 277 -8.00 -14.52 -11.18
N LYS A 278 -7.09 -15.25 -10.53
CA LYS A 278 -7.47 -16.41 -9.70
C LYS A 278 -8.30 -16.00 -8.49
N LEU A 279 -8.23 -14.74 -8.06
CA LEU A 279 -9.04 -14.16 -6.98
C LEU A 279 -10.41 -13.68 -7.45
N SER A 280 -10.71 -13.77 -8.76
CA SER A 280 -11.93 -13.21 -9.36
C SER A 280 -13.24 -13.75 -8.80
N GLN A 281 -13.23 -14.95 -8.23
CA GLN A 281 -14.39 -15.66 -7.70
C GLN A 281 -14.68 -15.38 -6.22
N LEU A 282 -13.89 -14.51 -5.57
CA LEU A 282 -14.14 -14.09 -4.19
C LEU A 282 -15.39 -13.20 -4.13
N LYS A 283 -16.51 -13.79 -3.70
CA LYS A 283 -17.86 -13.20 -3.80
C LYS A 283 -18.04 -11.90 -3.03
N SER A 284 -17.37 -11.77 -1.89
CA SER A 284 -17.52 -10.62 -0.99
C SER A 284 -16.39 -9.60 -1.11
N LEU A 285 -15.43 -9.80 -2.01
CA LEU A 285 -14.25 -8.95 -2.09
C LEU A 285 -14.61 -7.55 -2.60
N GLU A 286 -14.43 -6.55 -1.73
CA GLU A 286 -14.72 -5.14 -1.99
C GLU A 286 -13.43 -4.34 -2.23
N GLN A 287 -12.33 -4.72 -1.59
CA GLN A 287 -11.08 -3.98 -1.60
C GLN A 287 -9.89 -4.92 -1.84
N LEU A 288 -9.08 -4.58 -2.86
CA LEU A 288 -7.89 -5.34 -3.21
C LEU A 288 -6.69 -4.41 -3.28
N TYR A 289 -5.72 -4.61 -2.38
CA TYR A 289 -4.51 -3.80 -2.33
C TYR A 289 -3.35 -4.55 -2.94
N LEU A 290 -2.77 -3.96 -3.98
CA LEU A 290 -1.68 -4.50 -4.79
C LEU A 290 -0.57 -3.47 -5.00
N ASN A 291 -0.48 -2.44 -4.14
CA ASN A 291 0.60 -1.46 -4.23
C ASN A 291 1.96 -2.17 -4.11
N LYS A 292 3.01 -1.58 -4.71
CA LYS A 292 4.39 -2.08 -4.63
C LYS A 292 4.52 -3.55 -5.04
N ASN A 293 3.86 -3.94 -6.12
CA ASN A 293 4.08 -5.22 -6.77
C ASN A 293 4.86 -4.99 -8.08
N LYS A 294 4.88 -5.98 -8.98
CA LYS A 294 5.62 -5.93 -10.24
C LYS A 294 4.70 -5.99 -11.46
N LEU A 295 3.41 -5.67 -11.28
CA LEU A 295 2.41 -5.78 -12.33
C LEU A 295 2.75 -4.86 -13.50
N THR A 296 2.69 -5.41 -14.72
CA THR A 296 3.03 -4.68 -15.95
C THR A 296 1.82 -4.31 -16.79
N SER A 297 0.74 -5.09 -16.68
CA SER A 297 -0.51 -4.90 -17.41
C SER A 297 -1.72 -5.36 -16.59
N ILE A 298 -2.90 -4.87 -16.94
CA ILE A 298 -4.18 -5.18 -16.32
C ILE A 298 -5.18 -5.49 -17.42
N PHE A 299 -5.99 -6.52 -17.23
CA PHE A 299 -7.11 -6.76 -18.11
C PHE A 299 -8.28 -7.40 -17.36
N TYR A 300 -9.48 -7.04 -17.77
CA TYR A 300 -10.70 -7.69 -17.32
C TYR A 300 -10.92 -8.92 -18.20
N PRO A 301 -11.18 -10.11 -17.61
CA PRO A 301 -11.27 -11.34 -18.37
C PRO A 301 -12.46 -11.28 -19.33
N ALA A 302 -12.24 -11.62 -20.60
CA ALA A 302 -13.31 -11.78 -21.58
C ALA A 302 -14.17 -13.02 -21.24
N ASN A 303 -15.43 -13.02 -21.67
CA ASN A 303 -16.40 -14.08 -21.33
C ASN A 303 -15.89 -15.52 -21.63
N ASN A 304 -15.09 -15.69 -22.68
CA ASN A 304 -14.46 -16.97 -23.03
C ASN A 304 -13.38 -17.39 -22.03
N LYS A 305 -12.51 -16.47 -21.57
CA LYS A 305 -11.47 -16.75 -20.56
C LYS A 305 -12.09 -17.04 -19.19
N ILE A 306 -13.25 -16.45 -18.90
CA ILE A 306 -14.07 -16.82 -17.73
C ILE A 306 -14.55 -18.26 -17.88
N GLN A 307 -15.12 -18.65 -19.03
CA GLN A 307 -15.53 -20.03 -19.28
C GLN A 307 -14.36 -21.02 -19.22
N GLU A 308 -13.17 -20.68 -19.73
CA GLU A 308 -11.97 -21.52 -19.63
C GLU A 308 -11.42 -21.61 -18.19
N LEU A 309 -11.53 -20.55 -17.39
CA LEU A 309 -11.17 -20.58 -15.96
C LEU A 309 -12.19 -21.41 -15.15
N LEU A 310 -13.46 -21.39 -15.56
CA LEU A 310 -14.59 -22.04 -14.88
C LEU A 310 -14.93 -23.45 -15.42
N SER A 311 -14.40 -23.86 -16.59
CA SER A 311 -14.81 -25.08 -17.33
C SER A 311 -14.51 -26.39 -16.61
N ASN A 312 -13.77 -26.35 -15.50
CA ASN A 312 -13.55 -27.51 -14.63
C ASN A 312 -14.63 -27.69 -13.55
N HIS A 313 -15.70 -26.88 -13.54
CA HIS A 313 -16.77 -27.00 -12.55
C HIS A 313 -18.17 -27.11 -13.17
N GLU A 314 -18.79 -28.26 -12.96
CA GLU A 314 -20.23 -28.44 -12.97
C GLU A 314 -20.82 -27.67 -11.76
N SER A 315 -21.80 -26.79 -12.00
CA SER A 315 -22.64 -26.07 -11.00
C SER A 315 -22.18 -24.69 -10.46
N CYS A 316 -21.55 -23.82 -11.26
CA CYS A 316 -21.58 -22.38 -10.93
C CYS A 316 -22.89 -21.76 -11.46
N GLU A 317 -23.73 -21.25 -10.55
CA GLU A 317 -24.92 -20.44 -10.86
C GLU A 317 -24.60 -19.43 -11.96
N GLU A 318 -25.44 -19.39 -13.00
CA GLU A 318 -25.21 -18.74 -14.32
C GLU A 318 -25.02 -17.20 -14.30
N SER A 319 -24.65 -16.56 -13.18
CA SER A 319 -24.68 -15.09 -13.04
C SER A 319 -23.56 -14.44 -12.22
N TYR A 320 -22.49 -15.13 -11.86
CA TYR A 320 -21.40 -14.47 -11.11
C TYR A 320 -20.34 -13.86 -12.03
N LEU A 321 -20.18 -12.53 -11.97
CA LEU A 321 -19.15 -11.79 -12.73
C LEU A 321 -17.82 -11.75 -11.96
N PRO A 322 -16.67 -11.87 -12.63
CA PRO A 322 -15.35 -11.63 -12.02
C PRO A 322 -15.30 -10.32 -11.26
N PHE A 323 -14.85 -10.36 -10.00
CA PHE A 323 -14.73 -9.15 -9.16
C PHE A 323 -16.04 -8.33 -9.07
N GLN A 324 -17.20 -8.99 -9.05
CA GLN A 324 -18.53 -8.33 -9.08
C GLN A 324 -18.71 -7.25 -8.02
N ASN A 325 -18.10 -7.42 -6.85
CA ASN A 325 -18.23 -6.51 -5.71
C ASN A 325 -17.00 -5.63 -5.47
N LEU A 326 -15.97 -5.70 -6.32
CA LEU A 326 -14.74 -4.92 -6.14
C LEU A 326 -15.01 -3.43 -6.38
N ARG A 327 -14.73 -2.62 -5.36
CA ARG A 327 -14.95 -1.16 -5.32
C ARG A 327 -13.65 -0.37 -5.27
N CYS A 328 -12.63 -0.91 -4.59
CA CYS A 328 -11.32 -0.28 -4.43
C CYS A 328 -10.22 -1.20 -4.93
N LEU A 329 -9.37 -0.69 -5.82
CA LEU A 329 -8.22 -1.39 -6.38
C LEU A 329 -6.97 -0.50 -6.28
N LEU A 330 -6.06 -0.81 -5.37
CA LEU A 330 -4.84 -0.03 -5.18
C LEU A 330 -3.67 -0.67 -5.91
N LEU A 331 -3.11 0.02 -6.90
CA LEU A 331 -2.07 -0.46 -7.82
C LEU A 331 -0.84 0.46 -7.84
N GLY A 332 -0.67 1.30 -6.83
CA GLY A 332 0.44 2.25 -6.78
C GLY A 332 1.80 1.56 -6.78
N SER A 333 2.83 2.22 -7.31
CA SER A 333 4.21 1.71 -7.34
C SER A 333 4.34 0.33 -8.02
N ASN A 334 3.68 0.14 -9.16
CA ASN A 334 3.85 -1.02 -10.05
C ASN A 334 4.55 -0.60 -11.35
N ASN A 335 4.59 -1.48 -12.36
CA ASN A 335 5.26 -1.26 -13.64
C ASN A 335 4.27 -1.07 -14.80
N ILE A 336 3.06 -0.58 -14.52
CA ILE A 336 2.00 -0.42 -15.53
C ILE A 336 2.38 0.76 -16.44
N SER A 337 2.44 0.51 -17.75
CA SER A 337 2.91 1.51 -18.73
C SER A 337 2.00 1.65 -19.94
N ASP A 338 1.00 0.79 -20.10
CA ASP A 338 0.15 0.73 -21.28
C ASP A 338 -1.23 1.36 -21.05
N LEU A 339 -1.84 1.86 -22.15
CA LEU A 339 -3.17 2.46 -22.13
C LEU A 339 -4.30 1.43 -22.02
N ALA A 340 -4.08 0.20 -22.50
CA ALA A 340 -5.10 -0.84 -22.49
C ALA A 340 -5.48 -1.23 -21.06
N SER A 341 -4.51 -1.24 -20.14
CA SER A 341 -4.71 -1.38 -18.70
C SER A 341 -5.67 -0.34 -18.14
N ILE A 342 -5.50 0.93 -18.53
CA ILE A 342 -6.38 2.03 -18.09
C ILE A 342 -7.80 1.81 -18.60
N ASP A 343 -7.94 1.50 -19.88
CA ASP A 343 -9.25 1.32 -20.50
C ASP A 343 -9.98 0.10 -19.94
N SER A 344 -9.25 -0.97 -19.66
CA SER A 344 -9.81 -2.21 -19.11
C SER A 344 -10.40 -2.05 -17.72
N LEU A 345 -9.99 -1.03 -16.95
CA LEU A 345 -10.54 -0.78 -15.61
C LEU A 345 -12.02 -0.38 -15.65
N ASN A 346 -12.49 0.19 -16.77
CA ASN A 346 -13.91 0.51 -16.96
C ASN A 346 -14.81 -0.72 -17.03
N SER A 347 -14.25 -1.89 -17.33
CA SER A 347 -14.97 -3.16 -17.43
C SER A 347 -15.32 -3.76 -16.05
N PHE A 348 -14.70 -3.28 -14.98
CA PHE A 348 -15.04 -3.72 -13.62
C PHE A 348 -16.44 -3.19 -13.23
N PRO A 349 -17.35 -4.04 -12.70
CA PRO A 349 -18.75 -3.65 -12.52
C PRO A 349 -18.98 -2.51 -11.52
N LYS A 350 -18.27 -2.51 -10.38
CA LYS A 350 -18.50 -1.60 -9.25
C LYS A 350 -17.26 -0.81 -8.81
N LEU A 351 -16.21 -0.81 -9.64
CA LEU A 351 -14.95 -0.15 -9.30
C LEU A 351 -15.13 1.38 -9.31
N ILE A 352 -14.82 2.02 -8.18
CA ILE A 352 -14.97 3.47 -7.97
C ILE A 352 -13.70 4.13 -7.40
N ASP A 353 -12.81 3.37 -6.77
CA ASP A 353 -11.59 3.88 -6.16
C ASP A 353 -10.37 3.17 -6.73
N ILE A 354 -9.40 3.96 -7.21
CA ILE A 354 -8.17 3.45 -7.78
C ILE A 354 -6.95 4.27 -7.38
N ARG A 355 -5.84 3.58 -7.16
CA ARG A 355 -4.52 4.20 -7.05
C ARG A 355 -3.60 3.67 -8.14
N LEU A 356 -3.10 4.57 -8.98
CA LEU A 356 -2.14 4.32 -10.06
C LEU A 356 -0.82 5.08 -9.85
N SER A 357 -0.69 5.87 -8.78
CA SER A 357 0.51 6.66 -8.46
C SER A 357 1.79 5.82 -8.55
N ASP A 358 2.90 6.44 -8.94
CA ASP A 358 4.20 5.78 -9.08
C ASP A 358 4.23 4.61 -10.08
N ASN A 359 3.30 4.57 -11.04
CA ASN A 359 3.43 3.75 -12.24
C ASN A 359 3.92 4.60 -13.42
N PRO A 360 4.67 4.04 -14.37
CA PRO A 360 5.06 4.74 -15.60
C PRO A 360 3.88 5.41 -16.32
N ILE A 361 2.71 4.77 -16.38
CA ILE A 361 1.51 5.32 -17.04
C ILE A 361 0.93 6.56 -16.34
N ALA A 362 1.23 6.79 -15.06
CA ALA A 362 0.68 7.86 -14.24
C ALA A 362 1.75 8.85 -13.74
N ASP A 363 2.95 8.82 -14.32
CA ASP A 363 4.05 9.75 -14.04
C ASP A 363 4.28 10.68 -15.24
N PRO A 364 3.68 11.89 -15.26
CA PRO A 364 3.89 12.85 -16.34
C PRO A 364 5.37 13.22 -16.56
N GLY A 365 6.19 13.20 -15.51
CA GLY A 365 7.62 13.48 -15.59
C GLY A 365 8.41 12.42 -16.38
N ARG A 366 7.83 11.23 -16.57
CA ARG A 366 8.38 10.14 -17.38
C ARG A 366 7.60 9.90 -18.68
N GLY A 367 6.77 10.86 -19.09
CA GLY A 367 5.92 10.74 -20.29
C GLY A 367 4.63 9.96 -20.08
N GLY A 368 4.23 9.72 -18.82
CA GLY A 368 2.93 9.16 -18.45
C GLY A 368 1.78 10.15 -18.64
N LEU A 369 0.57 9.67 -18.36
CA LEU A 369 -0.66 10.45 -18.45
C LEU A 369 -0.79 11.44 -17.30
N SER A 370 -1.27 12.64 -17.63
CA SER A 370 -1.73 13.61 -16.65
C SER A 370 -3.03 13.15 -15.97
N ARG A 371 -3.28 13.66 -14.76
CA ARG A 371 -4.49 13.37 -13.98
C ARG A 371 -5.78 13.57 -14.78
N PHE A 372 -5.92 14.70 -15.49
CA PHE A 372 -7.12 14.98 -16.28
C PHE A 372 -7.36 13.94 -17.38
N VAL A 373 -6.29 13.39 -18.00
CA VAL A 373 -6.44 12.32 -18.99
C VAL A 373 -6.91 11.04 -18.33
N LEU A 374 -6.32 10.68 -17.17
CA LEU A 374 -6.77 9.51 -16.41
C LEU A 374 -8.25 9.64 -16.02
N ILE A 375 -8.69 10.79 -15.51
CA ILE A 375 -10.09 11.06 -15.16
C ILE A 375 -11.02 10.88 -16.36
N ALA A 376 -10.65 11.45 -17.51
CA ALA A 376 -11.44 11.36 -18.73
C ALA A 376 -11.52 9.92 -19.28
N ARG A 377 -10.46 9.11 -19.10
CA ARG A 377 -10.44 7.71 -19.53
C ARG A 377 -11.12 6.75 -18.54
N LEU A 378 -11.22 7.12 -17.27
CA LEU A 378 -11.80 6.32 -16.20
C LEU A 378 -13.20 6.83 -15.88
N ALA A 379 -14.18 6.37 -16.64
CA ALA A 379 -15.55 6.91 -16.66
C ALA A 379 -16.30 6.74 -15.34
N LYS A 380 -16.03 5.65 -14.60
CA LYS A 380 -16.78 5.28 -13.37
C LYS A 380 -16.07 5.66 -12.07
N ILE A 381 -14.81 6.08 -12.12
CA ILE A 381 -13.96 6.26 -10.94
C ILE A 381 -14.32 7.57 -10.21
N GLU A 382 -14.52 7.50 -8.90
CA GLU A 382 -14.84 8.64 -8.05
C GLU A 382 -13.63 9.07 -7.20
N MET A 383 -12.70 8.16 -6.92
CA MET A 383 -11.47 8.41 -6.16
C MET A 383 -10.25 7.99 -6.99
N LEU A 384 -9.34 8.92 -7.27
CA LEU A 384 -8.12 8.67 -8.04
C LEU A 384 -6.88 9.11 -7.26
N ASN A 385 -5.98 8.17 -7.00
CA ASN A 385 -4.74 8.37 -6.23
C ASN A 385 -4.99 8.90 -4.80
N GLY A 386 -6.17 8.61 -4.24
CA GLY A 386 -6.56 9.04 -2.90
C GLY A 386 -7.20 10.43 -2.83
N SER A 387 -7.44 11.09 -3.97
CA SER A 387 -8.26 12.32 -4.02
C SER A 387 -9.55 12.10 -4.78
N GLU A 388 -10.63 12.67 -4.24
CA GLU A 388 -11.96 12.67 -4.85
C GLU A 388 -11.95 13.41 -6.19
N ILE A 389 -12.69 12.88 -7.16
CA ILE A 389 -12.94 13.52 -8.45
C ILE A 389 -14.29 14.23 -8.34
N SER A 390 -14.26 15.56 -8.26
CA SER A 390 -15.51 16.33 -8.24
C SER A 390 -16.23 16.26 -9.60
N GLY A 391 -17.56 16.40 -9.61
CA GLY A 391 -18.32 16.44 -10.87
C GLY A 391 -17.88 17.58 -11.82
N ARG A 392 -17.38 18.69 -11.25
CA ARG A 392 -16.78 19.80 -12.02
C ARG A 392 -15.45 19.37 -12.65
N GLU A 393 -14.55 18.83 -11.86
CA GLU A 393 -13.23 18.35 -12.31
C GLU A 393 -13.37 17.30 -13.41
N ARG A 394 -14.30 16.35 -13.25
CA ARG A 394 -14.63 15.33 -14.25
C ARG A 394 -15.04 15.95 -15.58
N LYS A 395 -16.03 16.85 -15.55
CA LYS A 395 -16.53 17.53 -16.75
C LYS A 395 -15.41 18.32 -17.45
N GLU A 396 -14.63 19.09 -16.70
CA GLU A 396 -13.52 19.88 -17.25
C GLU A 396 -12.44 18.98 -17.84
N SER A 397 -12.09 17.88 -17.15
CA SER A 397 -11.11 16.90 -17.60
C SER A 397 -11.51 16.19 -18.90
N GLU A 398 -12.78 15.76 -19.00
CA GLU A 398 -13.33 15.10 -20.19
C GLU A 398 -13.36 16.05 -21.40
N ILE A 399 -13.82 17.29 -21.23
CA ILE A 399 -13.80 18.32 -22.29
C ILE A 399 -12.37 18.59 -22.75
N ARG A 400 -11.45 18.78 -21.79
CA ARG A 400 -10.02 19.03 -22.04
C ARG A 400 -9.40 17.89 -22.84
N TYR A 401 -9.69 16.66 -22.43
CA TYR A 401 -9.22 15.45 -23.09
C TYR A 401 -9.74 15.34 -24.53
N VAL A 402 -11.05 15.52 -24.77
CA VAL A 402 -11.63 15.47 -26.12
C VAL A 402 -10.98 16.52 -27.03
N ARG A 403 -10.85 17.77 -26.58
CA ARG A 403 -10.18 18.83 -27.35
C ARG A 403 -8.71 18.51 -27.63
N SER A 404 -7.99 17.97 -26.64
CA SER A 404 -6.60 17.55 -26.84
C SER A 404 -6.48 16.44 -27.89
N VAL A 405 -7.40 15.47 -27.92
CA VAL A 405 -7.38 14.39 -28.91
C VAL A 405 -7.74 14.95 -30.30
N MET A 406 -8.74 15.82 -30.40
CA MET A 406 -9.09 16.49 -31.66
C MET A 406 -7.95 17.33 -32.23
N SER A 407 -7.18 18.03 -31.38
CA SER A 407 -6.03 18.82 -31.81
C SER A 407 -4.89 17.95 -32.34
N LYS A 408 -4.56 16.86 -31.63
CA LYS A 408 -3.41 15.99 -31.94
C LYS A 408 -3.67 14.98 -33.06
N LEU A 409 -4.91 14.50 -33.19
CA LEU A 409 -5.26 13.39 -34.10
C LEU A 409 -6.38 13.77 -35.09
N ALA A 410 -6.53 15.07 -35.39
CA ALA A 410 -7.61 15.60 -36.22
C ALA A 410 -7.79 14.87 -37.56
N ASP A 411 -6.67 14.41 -38.15
CA ASP A 411 -6.63 13.83 -39.49
C ASP A 411 -6.54 12.28 -39.47
N SER A 412 -6.65 11.64 -38.30
CA SER A 412 -6.48 10.19 -38.11
C SER A 412 -7.65 9.54 -37.34
N PRO A 413 -8.87 9.47 -37.93
CA PRO A 413 -10.05 8.94 -37.25
C PRO A 413 -9.92 7.47 -36.83
N GLU A 414 -9.21 6.65 -37.61
CA GLU A 414 -8.96 5.24 -37.27
C GLU A 414 -8.07 5.08 -36.04
N GLU A 415 -7.11 6.00 -35.85
CA GLU A 415 -6.22 6.00 -34.69
C GLU A 415 -6.95 6.43 -33.41
N ILE A 416 -7.85 7.41 -33.52
CA ILE A 416 -8.75 7.81 -32.43
C ILE A 416 -9.60 6.63 -31.98
N LYS A 417 -10.23 5.91 -32.93
CA LYS A 417 -11.07 4.75 -32.61
C LYS A 417 -10.29 3.63 -31.90
N ARG A 418 -9.02 3.43 -32.25
CA ARG A 418 -8.16 2.40 -31.66
C ARG A 418 -7.63 2.79 -30.28
N LEU A 419 -7.17 4.03 -30.11
CA LEU A 419 -6.45 4.47 -28.91
C LEU A 419 -7.32 5.22 -27.89
N HIS A 420 -8.54 5.62 -28.26
CA HIS A 420 -9.40 6.46 -27.44
C HIS A 420 -10.86 5.95 -27.47
N PRO A 421 -11.16 4.79 -26.84
CA PRO A 421 -12.47 4.14 -26.95
C PRO A 421 -13.64 5.00 -26.48
N LEU A 422 -13.43 5.84 -25.45
CA LEU A 422 -14.45 6.74 -24.90
C LEU A 422 -14.57 8.09 -25.65
N PHE A 423 -13.71 8.36 -26.63
CA PHE A 423 -13.67 9.68 -27.28
C PHE A 423 -15.00 10.07 -27.93
N VAL A 424 -15.59 9.17 -28.71
CA VAL A 424 -16.83 9.45 -29.45
C VAL A 424 -17.99 9.70 -28.48
N GLU A 425 -18.07 8.90 -27.42
CA GLU A 425 -19.09 9.05 -26.38
C GLU A 425 -18.94 10.39 -25.65
N LEU A 426 -17.74 10.73 -25.19
CA LEU A 426 -17.46 11.99 -24.51
C LEU A 426 -17.70 13.21 -25.39
N LYS A 427 -17.29 13.15 -26.67
CA LYS A 427 -17.52 14.23 -27.64
C LYS A 427 -19.01 14.52 -27.80
N ASN A 428 -19.82 13.47 -27.95
CA ASN A 428 -21.28 13.58 -28.07
C ASN A 428 -21.91 14.05 -26.76
N PHE A 429 -21.49 13.50 -25.62
CA PHE A 429 -22.02 13.84 -24.30
C PHE A 429 -21.80 15.32 -23.95
N HIS A 430 -20.64 15.88 -24.28
CA HIS A 430 -20.31 17.29 -24.03
C HIS A 430 -20.71 18.24 -25.17
N GLY A 431 -21.29 17.73 -26.26
CA GLY A 431 -21.71 18.54 -27.41
C GLY A 431 -20.56 19.30 -28.09
N ILE A 432 -19.39 18.68 -28.20
CA ILE A 432 -18.20 19.30 -28.80
C ILE A 432 -18.24 19.10 -30.31
N GLU A 433 -18.50 20.18 -31.05
CA GLU A 433 -18.51 20.17 -32.52
C GLU A 433 -17.09 20.15 -33.11
N ASP A 434 -16.95 19.68 -34.35
CA ASP A 434 -15.68 19.62 -35.11
C ASP A 434 -15.14 20.99 -35.55
N GLU A 435 -15.68 22.10 -35.03
CA GLU A 435 -15.37 23.43 -35.52
C GLU A 435 -13.90 23.81 -35.28
N ARG A 436 -13.10 23.65 -36.33
CA ARG A 436 -11.94 24.53 -36.57
C ARG A 436 -12.49 25.94 -36.78
N PRO A 437 -11.98 26.99 -36.11
CA PRO A 437 -12.12 28.34 -36.61
C PRO A 437 -11.52 28.33 -38.02
N SER A 438 -12.39 28.46 -39.02
CA SER A 438 -11.97 28.51 -40.41
C SER A 438 -11.00 29.68 -40.55
N VAL A 439 -9.79 29.40 -41.06
CA VAL A 439 -8.87 30.43 -41.56
C VAL A 439 -9.43 30.93 -42.89
N GLY A 440 -10.61 31.55 -42.83
CA GLY A 440 -11.31 32.16 -43.94
C GLY A 440 -11.23 33.67 -43.78
N ALA A 441 -10.68 34.34 -44.79
CA ALA A 441 -10.49 35.78 -44.79
C ALA A 441 -11.81 36.56 -44.57
N ALA A 442 -11.68 37.60 -43.74
CA ALA A 442 -12.50 38.82 -43.69
C ALA A 442 -13.97 38.73 -43.24
N GLY A 443 -14.20 39.06 -41.97
CA GLY A 443 -15.44 39.63 -41.44
C GLY A 443 -15.34 39.81 -39.92
N PRO A 444 -15.80 40.93 -39.31
CA PRO A 444 -15.66 41.16 -37.87
C PRO A 444 -16.64 40.26 -37.10
N GLN A 445 -16.22 39.03 -36.82
CA GLN A 445 -16.94 38.12 -35.92
C GLN A 445 -16.68 38.51 -34.47
N LYS A 446 -17.71 38.43 -33.64
CA LYS A 446 -17.68 38.77 -32.20
C LYS A 446 -16.62 37.92 -31.48
N MET A 447 -15.46 38.51 -31.19
CA MET A 447 -14.29 37.89 -30.51
C MET A 447 -14.53 37.48 -29.03
N ALA A 448 -15.79 37.35 -28.59
CA ALA A 448 -16.11 37.11 -27.18
C ALA A 448 -16.26 35.62 -26.81
N SER A 449 -16.49 34.72 -27.78
CA SER A 449 -16.83 33.30 -27.51
C SER A 449 -15.64 32.35 -27.37
N GLY A 450 -14.40 32.80 -27.58
CA GLY A 450 -13.20 31.94 -27.57
C GLY A 450 -12.09 32.34 -26.57
N LEU A 451 -12.39 33.23 -25.62
CA LEU A 451 -11.41 33.73 -24.64
C LEU A 451 -11.52 32.95 -23.32
N LEU A 452 -10.40 32.39 -22.88
CA LEU A 452 -10.21 31.78 -21.56
C LEU A 452 -9.91 32.87 -20.53
N SER A 453 -10.60 32.86 -19.39
CA SER A 453 -10.25 33.73 -18.26
C SER A 453 -9.24 33.02 -17.37
N VAL A 454 -7.97 33.42 -17.39
CA VAL A 454 -6.88 32.72 -16.69
C VAL A 454 -6.33 33.63 -15.58
N THR A 455 -6.12 33.08 -14.38
CA THR A 455 -5.51 33.79 -13.26
C THR A 455 -4.01 33.51 -13.20
N LEU A 456 -3.19 34.54 -13.24
CA LEU A 456 -1.73 34.45 -13.20
C LEU A 456 -1.23 34.87 -11.81
N LYS A 457 -0.40 34.03 -11.17
CA LYS A 457 0.15 34.30 -9.82
C LYS A 457 1.66 34.15 -9.80
N CYS A 458 2.39 35.17 -9.39
CA CYS A 458 3.84 35.07 -9.22
C CYS A 458 4.19 34.32 -7.94
N VAL A 459 5.14 33.38 -8.03
CA VAL A 459 5.61 32.56 -6.89
C VAL A 459 7.13 32.58 -6.71
N GLY A 460 7.88 33.11 -7.69
CA GLY A 460 9.34 33.15 -7.65
C GLY A 460 9.91 34.11 -6.58
N PRO A 461 10.93 33.70 -5.81
CA PRO A 461 11.51 34.53 -4.75
C PRO A 461 12.05 35.88 -5.24
N SER A 462 12.72 35.91 -6.41
CA SER A 462 13.29 37.15 -6.95
C SER A 462 12.28 38.01 -7.72
N ILE A 463 11.06 37.50 -7.94
CA ILE A 463 9.96 38.23 -8.57
C ILE A 463 9.27 39.20 -7.58
N GLY A 464 9.34 38.91 -6.28
CA GLY A 464 8.68 39.64 -5.20
C GLY A 464 7.17 39.42 -5.13
N GLU A 465 6.52 39.90 -4.06
CA GLU A 465 5.06 39.78 -3.90
C GLU A 465 4.33 40.65 -4.94
N LYS A 466 3.72 40.01 -5.94
CA LYS A 466 2.83 40.65 -6.92
C LYS A 466 1.42 40.13 -6.78
N LEU A 467 0.45 41.03 -6.89
CA LEU A 467 -0.96 40.67 -6.85
C LEU A 467 -1.32 39.76 -8.04
N PRO A 468 -2.14 38.71 -7.81
CA PRO A 468 -2.63 37.87 -8.90
C PRO A 468 -3.39 38.67 -9.95
N LEU A 469 -3.21 38.33 -11.23
CA LEU A 469 -3.84 39.00 -12.37
C LEU A 469 -4.73 38.04 -13.14
N THR A 470 -6.02 38.33 -13.25
CA THR A 470 -6.93 37.59 -14.14
C THR A 470 -6.98 38.24 -15.51
N LYS A 471 -6.67 37.48 -16.56
CA LYS A 471 -6.62 37.93 -17.96
C LYS A 471 -7.46 37.05 -18.86
N LYS A 472 -8.18 37.67 -19.79
CA LYS A 472 -8.89 36.97 -20.86
C LYS A 472 -7.97 36.78 -22.05
N LEU A 473 -7.62 35.53 -22.35
CA LEU A 473 -6.64 35.17 -23.38
C LEU A 473 -7.29 34.23 -24.41
N PRO A 474 -6.98 34.34 -25.71
CA PRO A 474 -7.40 33.36 -26.70
C PRO A 474 -6.90 31.96 -26.33
N ALA A 475 -7.75 30.95 -26.51
CA ALA A 475 -7.37 29.56 -26.27
C ALA A 475 -6.20 29.09 -27.15
N THR A 476 -5.94 29.76 -28.27
CA THR A 476 -4.81 29.51 -29.18
C THR A 476 -3.49 30.18 -28.74
N THR A 477 -3.46 30.91 -27.62
CA THR A 477 -2.22 31.53 -27.10
C THR A 477 -1.23 30.43 -26.73
N THR A 478 0.01 30.47 -27.24
CA THR A 478 1.02 29.46 -26.90
C THR A 478 1.67 29.72 -25.54
N VAL A 479 2.23 28.68 -24.91
CA VAL A 479 2.99 28.82 -23.65
C VAL A 479 4.13 29.82 -23.81
N GLY A 480 4.86 29.80 -24.93
CA GLY A 480 5.91 30.78 -25.21
C GLY A 480 5.37 32.22 -25.28
N LYS A 481 4.23 32.43 -25.96
CA LYS A 481 3.57 33.75 -25.98
C LYS A 481 3.09 34.17 -24.59
N LEU A 482 2.60 33.22 -23.80
CA LEU A 482 2.16 33.48 -22.44
C LEU A 482 3.32 33.90 -21.53
N LYS A 483 4.51 33.30 -21.66
CA LYS A 483 5.71 33.75 -20.94
C LYS A 483 6.02 35.22 -21.22
N VAL A 484 6.03 35.60 -22.51
CA VAL A 484 6.25 37.01 -22.92
C VAL A 484 5.16 37.94 -22.38
N LEU A 485 3.90 37.49 -22.36
CA LEU A 485 2.80 38.25 -21.77
C LEU A 485 2.96 38.41 -20.25
N CYS A 486 3.41 37.38 -19.54
CA CYS A 486 3.71 37.43 -18.11
C CYS A 486 4.84 38.42 -17.80
N GLU A 487 5.90 38.45 -18.61
CA GLU A 487 6.97 39.46 -18.49
C GLU A 487 6.40 40.88 -18.60
N SER A 488 5.50 41.12 -19.55
CA SER A 488 4.84 42.41 -19.75
C SER A 488 3.88 42.76 -18.61
N PHE A 489 2.98 41.85 -18.23
CA PHE A 489 1.97 42.07 -17.20
C PHE A 489 2.56 42.33 -15.83
N PHE A 490 3.61 41.58 -15.49
CA PHE A 490 4.28 41.71 -14.21
C PHE A 490 5.52 42.62 -14.28
N LYS A 491 5.84 43.23 -15.43
CA LYS A 491 7.02 44.10 -15.61
C LYS A 491 8.33 43.43 -15.15
N LEU A 492 8.53 42.19 -15.56
CA LEU A 492 9.72 41.40 -15.23
C LEU A 492 10.80 41.72 -16.27
N LYS A 493 12.02 42.05 -15.83
CA LYS A 493 13.14 42.36 -16.73
C LYS A 493 14.13 41.20 -16.73
N SER A 494 14.35 40.60 -17.89
CA SER A 494 15.43 39.64 -18.14
C SER A 494 15.38 38.35 -17.30
N LEU A 495 14.19 37.95 -16.85
CA LEU A 495 13.99 36.68 -16.14
C LEU A 495 13.50 35.61 -17.12
N LYS A 496 14.13 34.43 -17.10
CA LYS A 496 13.58 33.26 -17.78
C LYS A 496 12.46 32.70 -16.93
N LEU A 497 11.25 32.67 -17.48
CA LEU A 497 10.06 32.24 -16.75
C LEU A 497 9.78 30.75 -16.92
N LYS A 498 9.42 30.10 -15.82
CA LYS A 498 8.74 28.80 -15.80
C LYS A 498 7.28 29.02 -15.43
N LEU A 499 6.39 28.42 -16.20
CA LEU A 499 4.95 28.49 -15.95
C LEU A 499 4.49 27.14 -15.44
N PHE A 500 3.66 27.16 -14.40
CA PHE A 500 3.04 25.95 -13.89
C PHE A 500 1.53 26.10 -13.84
N LEU A 501 0.78 25.10 -14.28
CA LEU A 501 -0.66 25.05 -14.12
C LEU A 501 -0.98 24.50 -12.73
N GLN A 502 -1.63 25.30 -11.89
CA GLN A 502 -2.14 24.89 -10.59
C GLN A 502 -3.54 24.29 -10.77
N GLU A 503 -3.64 22.98 -10.60
CA GLU A 503 -4.92 22.26 -10.57
C GLU A 503 -5.52 22.33 -9.16
N GLU A 504 -6.84 22.50 -9.09
CA GLU A 504 -7.58 22.53 -7.82
C GLU A 504 -7.51 21.14 -7.17
N GLY A 505 -7.00 21.04 -5.94
CA GLY A 505 -6.82 19.77 -5.23
C GLY A 505 -5.51 19.01 -5.55
N SER A 506 -4.68 19.47 -6.49
CA SER A 506 -3.34 18.89 -6.70
C SER A 506 -2.30 19.50 -5.76
N PRO A 507 -1.51 18.68 -5.01
CA PRO A 507 -0.46 19.19 -4.13
C PRO A 507 0.75 19.78 -4.89
N LEU A 508 0.92 19.41 -6.17
CA LEU A 508 2.02 19.88 -7.02
C LEU A 508 1.48 20.45 -8.35
N PRO A 509 1.94 21.63 -8.78
CA PRO A 509 1.51 22.23 -10.03
C PRO A 509 2.24 21.62 -11.23
N MET A 510 1.58 21.54 -12.39
CA MET A 510 2.12 20.92 -13.61
C MET A 510 2.98 21.91 -14.40
N LEU A 511 4.24 21.56 -14.68
CA LEU A 511 5.12 22.40 -15.50
C LEU A 511 4.61 22.50 -16.95
N LEU A 512 4.61 23.71 -17.50
CA LEU A 512 4.31 24.01 -18.90
C LEU A 512 5.62 24.22 -19.66
N ASP A 513 6.19 23.15 -20.19
CA ASP A 513 7.51 23.09 -20.84
C ASP A 513 7.47 23.23 -22.36
N ASP A 514 6.41 22.76 -23.02
CA ASP A 514 6.21 22.92 -24.46
C ASP A 514 5.79 24.36 -24.82
N GLU A 515 6.76 25.14 -25.31
CA GLU A 515 6.53 26.54 -25.70
C GLU A 515 5.62 26.73 -26.92
N MET A 516 5.47 25.68 -27.73
CA MET A 516 4.66 25.70 -28.96
C MET A 516 3.22 25.27 -28.72
N ALA A 517 2.96 24.54 -27.64
CA ALA A 517 1.61 24.13 -27.27
C ALA A 517 0.73 25.35 -26.95
N SER A 518 -0.50 25.37 -27.49
CA SER A 518 -1.49 26.39 -27.15
C SER A 518 -2.09 26.15 -25.77
N LEU A 519 -2.66 27.19 -25.16
CA LEU A 519 -3.42 27.09 -23.90
C LEU A 519 -4.51 26.03 -23.97
N MET A 520 -5.12 25.82 -25.14
CA MET A 520 -6.06 24.73 -25.38
C MET A 520 -5.38 23.36 -25.39
N ASP A 521 -4.21 23.23 -26.00
CA ASP A 521 -3.46 21.96 -26.11
C ASP A 521 -2.93 21.48 -24.76
N ILE A 522 -2.43 22.42 -23.95
CA ILE A 522 -2.10 22.16 -22.55
C ILE A 522 -3.34 22.15 -21.65
N GLY A 523 -4.52 22.46 -22.20
CA GLY A 523 -5.82 22.32 -21.57
C GLY A 523 -6.09 23.23 -20.38
N VAL A 524 -5.61 24.47 -20.48
CA VAL A 524 -6.01 25.57 -19.61
C VAL A 524 -7.48 25.90 -19.89
N GLY A 525 -8.29 25.89 -18.83
CA GLY A 525 -9.70 26.23 -18.85
C GLY A 525 -9.95 27.68 -18.42
N THR A 526 -11.22 28.09 -18.49
CA THR A 526 -11.67 29.33 -17.83
C THR A 526 -11.58 29.11 -16.31
N GLU A 527 -11.07 30.10 -15.59
CA GLU A 527 -10.77 30.10 -14.14
C GLU A 527 -9.51 29.33 -13.70
N SER A 528 -8.75 28.75 -14.64
CA SER A 528 -7.47 28.10 -14.30
C SER A 528 -6.46 29.09 -13.71
N THR A 529 -5.65 28.61 -12.76
CA THR A 529 -4.56 29.38 -12.16
C THR A 529 -3.21 28.92 -12.72
N ILE A 530 -2.42 29.85 -13.27
CA ILE A 530 -1.06 29.61 -13.73
C ILE A 530 -0.09 30.33 -12.78
N LEU A 531 0.80 29.56 -12.18
CA LEU A 531 1.90 30.05 -11.37
C LEU A 531 3.04 30.47 -12.30
N VAL A 532 3.57 31.66 -12.06
CA VAL A 532 4.71 32.25 -12.78
C VAL A 532 5.90 32.22 -11.84
N ASP A 533 6.89 31.43 -12.18
CA ASP A 533 8.13 31.26 -11.44
C ASP A 533 9.34 31.63 -12.30
N GLU A 534 10.50 31.76 -11.68
CA GLU A 534 11.77 31.98 -12.35
C GLU A 534 12.57 30.69 -12.49
N GLU A 535 13.29 30.57 -13.60
CA GLU A 535 14.27 29.51 -13.79
C GLU A 535 15.51 29.80 -12.93
N SER A 536 15.86 28.86 -12.03
CA SER A 536 17.01 28.94 -11.12
C SER A 536 18.34 29.01 -11.84
#